data_AF-A0A2E7ZUW2-F1
#
_entry.id   AF-A0A2E7ZUW2-F1
#
_cell.length_a   1.000
_cell.length_b   1.000
_cell.length_c   1.000
_cell.angle_alpha   90.00
_cell.angle_beta   90.00
_cell.angle_gamma   90.00
#
_symmetry.space_group_name_H-M   'P 1'
#
loop_
_entity.id
_entity.type
_entity.pdbx_description
1 polymer ?
#
loop_
_entity_poly.entity_id
_entity_poly.type
_entity_poly.pdbx_seq_one_letter_code
_entity_poly.pdbx_strand_id
1 'polypeptide(L)'
;MTLSNVFRAMAVFMGLWGVGMLLVPETVVGNWNWELTEDLAVMTQFMGTMMVTFAFVHWKMPAWAGDNLKSAGITFGVIQVLFLALNIFHLAVGNIPSTAENIGGVVPAAILTALFFVKSR
;
A
#
# COMPACT_ATOMS: atom_id res chain seq x y z
N MET A 1 10.56 -0.03 16.94
CA MET A 1 10.00 -0.96 15.93
C MET A 1 11.13 -1.71 15.23
N THR A 2 11.03 -3.04 15.10
CA THR A 2 11.98 -3.90 14.36
C THR A 2 11.63 -3.94 12.87
N LEU A 3 12.54 -4.38 11.99
CA LEU A 3 12.27 -4.51 10.54
C LEU A 3 11.13 -5.51 10.26
N SER A 4 11.06 -6.62 11.02
CA SER A 4 9.92 -7.55 10.95
C SER A 4 8.58 -6.87 11.25
N ASN A 5 8.55 -5.95 12.22
CA ASN A 5 7.35 -5.18 12.52
C ASN A 5 7.03 -4.16 11.41
N VAL A 6 8.02 -3.60 10.69
CA VAL A 6 7.78 -2.74 9.51
C VAL A 6 7.06 -3.53 8.41
N PHE A 7 7.55 -4.74 8.11
CA PHE A 7 6.89 -5.65 7.17
C PHE A 7 5.45 -5.96 7.56
N ARG A 8 5.20 -6.30 8.83
CA ARG A 8 3.84 -6.60 9.32
C ARG A 8 2.93 -5.38 9.33
N ALA A 9 3.45 -4.20 9.69
CA ALA A 9 2.68 -2.96 9.65
C ALA A 9 2.28 -2.59 8.22
N MET A 10 3.22 -2.71 7.27
CA MET A 10 2.92 -2.51 5.84
C MET A 10 1.91 -3.54 5.33
N ALA A 11 2.04 -4.81 5.74
CA ALA A 11 1.05 -5.84 5.41
C ALA A 11 -0.36 -5.48 5.89
N VAL A 12 -0.51 -5.01 7.14
CA VAL A 12 -1.82 -4.57 7.65
C VAL A 12 -2.34 -3.37 6.87
N PHE A 13 -1.49 -2.36 6.65
CA PHE A 13 -1.86 -1.16 5.90
C PHE A 13 -2.36 -1.50 4.50
N MET A 14 -1.60 -2.27 3.73
CA MET A 14 -2.00 -2.70 2.38
C MET A 14 -3.20 -3.65 2.40
N GLY A 15 -3.26 -4.54 3.39
CA GLY A 15 -4.36 -5.48 3.55
C GLY A 15 -5.68 -4.78 3.81
N LEU A 16 -5.70 -3.74 4.66
CA LEU A 16 -6.91 -2.94 4.91
C LEU A 16 -7.41 -2.25 3.64
N TRP A 17 -6.50 -1.64 2.87
CA TRP A 17 -6.85 -1.05 1.58
C TRP A 17 -7.38 -2.09 0.58
N GLY A 18 -6.70 -3.23 0.46
CA GLY A 18 -7.11 -4.31 -0.43
C GLY A 18 -8.47 -4.92 -0.05
N VAL A 19 -8.73 -5.10 1.24
CA VAL A 19 -10.05 -5.55 1.75
C VAL A 19 -11.12 -4.47 1.49
N GLY A 20 -10.79 -3.19 1.66
CA GLY A 20 -11.68 -2.09 1.31
C GLY A 20 -12.10 -2.13 -0.17
N MET A 21 -11.14 -2.33 -1.07
CA MET A 21 -11.40 -2.48 -2.51
C MET A 21 -12.29 -3.69 -2.85
N LEU A 22 -12.23 -4.76 -2.05
CA LEU A 22 -13.04 -5.96 -2.27
C LEU A 22 -14.47 -5.83 -1.74
N LEU A 23 -14.62 -5.26 -0.55
CA LEU A 23 -15.89 -5.29 0.20
C LEU A 23 -16.68 -3.99 0.08
N VAL A 24 -16.00 -2.86 -0.12
CA VAL A 24 -16.61 -1.52 -0.21
C VAL A 24 -16.00 -0.71 -1.36
N PRO A 25 -16.02 -1.24 -2.62
CA PRO A 25 -15.40 -0.57 -3.77
C PRO A 25 -15.98 0.83 -4.01
N GLU A 26 -17.28 1.03 -3.79
CA GLU A 26 -17.96 2.33 -3.92
C GLU A 26 -17.31 3.41 -3.05
N THR A 27 -17.04 3.11 -1.78
CA THR A 27 -16.39 4.05 -0.86
C THR A 27 -14.95 4.34 -1.31
N VAL A 28 -14.23 3.32 -1.77
CA VAL A 28 -12.83 3.48 -2.19
C VAL A 28 -12.71 4.33 -3.45
N VAL A 29 -13.51 4.05 -4.49
CA VAL A 29 -13.48 4.85 -5.73
C VAL A 29 -14.10 6.22 -5.53
N GLY A 30 -15.09 6.33 -4.64
CA GLY A 30 -15.69 7.60 -4.25
C GLY A 30 -14.69 8.57 -3.64
N ASN A 31 -13.70 8.08 -2.88
CA ASN A 31 -12.60 8.92 -2.38
C ASN A 31 -11.78 9.57 -3.50
N TRP A 32 -11.80 9.00 -4.71
CA TRP A 32 -11.13 9.56 -5.89
C TRP A 32 -12.05 10.42 -6.76
N ASN A 33 -13.27 10.72 -6.28
CA ASN A 33 -14.35 11.36 -7.04
C ASN A 33 -14.72 10.58 -8.31
N TRP A 34 -14.56 9.26 -8.31
CA TRP A 34 -14.99 8.41 -9.42
C TRP A 34 -16.38 7.86 -9.15
N GLU A 35 -17.21 7.85 -10.19
CA GLU A 35 -18.49 7.14 -10.16
C GLU A 35 -18.25 5.64 -10.31
N LEU A 36 -18.85 4.83 -9.44
CA LEU A 36 -18.70 3.39 -9.51
C LEU A 36 -19.54 2.83 -10.66
N THR A 37 -18.87 2.39 -11.73
CA THR A 37 -19.47 1.57 -12.78
C THR A 37 -19.27 0.08 -12.49
N GLU A 38 -20.04 -0.80 -13.14
CA GLU A 38 -19.86 -2.26 -12.99
C GLU A 38 -18.44 -2.71 -13.40
N ASP A 39 -17.94 -2.23 -14.53
CA ASP A 39 -16.58 -2.53 -14.99
C ASP A 39 -15.52 -2.06 -14.00
N LEU A 40 -15.68 -0.85 -13.43
CA LEU A 40 -14.76 -0.30 -12.45
C LEU A 40 -14.82 -1.07 -11.12
N ALA A 41 -16.00 -1.54 -10.72
CA ALA A 41 -16.16 -2.39 -9.54
C ALA A 41 -15.36 -3.69 -9.70
N VAL A 42 -15.49 -4.37 -10.84
CA VAL A 42 -14.74 -5.59 -11.14
C VAL A 42 -13.23 -5.32 -11.15
N MET A 43 -12.78 -4.24 -11.80
CA MET A 43 -11.37 -3.85 -11.80
C MET A 43 -10.84 -3.57 -10.39
N THR A 44 -11.61 -2.85 -9.57
CA THR A 44 -11.24 -2.51 -8.20
C THR A 44 -11.11 -3.76 -7.34
N GLN A 45 -12.00 -4.75 -7.51
CA GLN A 45 -11.89 -6.03 -6.81
C GLN A 45 -10.65 -6.84 -7.22
N PHE A 46 -10.29 -6.84 -8.51
CA PHE A 46 -9.03 -7.46 -8.94
C PHE A 46 -7.81 -6.74 -8.33
N MET A 47 -7.80 -5.40 -8.31
CA MET A 47 -6.75 -4.62 -7.66
C MET A 47 -6.68 -4.91 -6.16
N GLY A 48 -7.83 -4.98 -5.48
CA GLY A 48 -7.95 -5.34 -4.08
C GLY A 48 -7.38 -6.73 -3.79
N THR A 49 -7.69 -7.71 -4.63
CA THR A 49 -7.14 -9.07 -4.53
C THR A 49 -5.61 -9.08 -4.64
N MET A 50 -5.05 -8.31 -5.58
CA MET A 50 -3.61 -8.17 -5.73
C MET A 50 -2.97 -7.50 -4.52
N MET A 51 -3.60 -6.45 -3.97
CA MET A 51 -3.13 -5.79 -2.75
C MET A 51 -3.15 -6.72 -1.53
N VAL A 52 -4.22 -7.51 -1.34
CA VAL A 52 -4.32 -8.50 -0.25
C VAL A 52 -3.24 -9.58 -0.41
N THR A 53 -3.02 -10.04 -1.64
CA THR A 53 -1.96 -11.03 -1.93
C THR A 53 -0.58 -10.46 -1.59
N PHE A 54 -0.31 -9.21 -1.97
CA PHE A 54 0.97 -8.57 -1.68
C PHE A 54 1.15 -8.23 -0.20
N ALA A 55 0.06 -7.93 0.51
CA ALA A 55 0.04 -7.81 1.97
C ALA A 55 0.42 -9.13 2.64
N PHE A 56 -0.09 -10.26 2.15
CA PHE A 56 0.31 -11.58 2.65
C PHE A 56 1.81 -11.85 2.43
N VAL A 57 2.36 -11.48 1.26
CA VAL A 57 3.81 -11.57 0.99
C VAL A 57 4.60 -10.75 2.01
N HIS A 58 4.20 -9.50 2.27
CA HIS A 58 4.83 -8.67 3.31
C HIS A 58 4.78 -9.33 4.68
N TRP A 59 3.65 -9.93 5.04
CA TRP A 59 3.47 -10.58 6.34
C TRP A 59 4.42 -11.77 6.52
N LYS A 60 4.61 -12.57 5.46
CA LYS A 60 5.45 -13.77 5.48
C LYS A 60 6.93 -13.49 5.25
N MET A 61 7.29 -12.35 4.65
CA MET A 61 8.67 -12.01 4.29
C MET A 61 9.66 -12.11 5.45
N PRO A 62 9.36 -11.67 6.69
CA PRO A 62 10.27 -11.83 7.81
C PRO A 62 10.65 -13.28 8.12
N ALA A 63 9.73 -14.22 7.90
CA ALA A 63 9.99 -15.64 8.10
C ALA A 63 10.72 -16.26 6.90
N TRP A 64 10.40 -15.83 5.69
CA TRP A 64 11.01 -16.35 4.46
C TRP A 64 12.45 -15.86 4.24
N ALA A 65 12.72 -14.59 4.54
CA ALA A 65 14.03 -14.00 4.28
C ALA A 65 15.11 -14.42 5.30
N GLY A 66 14.70 -14.83 6.51
CA GLY A 66 15.63 -15.23 7.58
C GLY A 66 16.73 -14.19 7.79
N ASP A 67 17.98 -14.61 7.65
CA ASP A 67 19.16 -13.74 7.83
C ASP A 67 19.27 -12.63 6.77
N ASN A 68 18.65 -12.81 5.60
CA ASN A 68 18.65 -11.83 4.50
C ASN A 68 17.56 -10.75 4.65
N LEU A 69 16.86 -10.68 5.79
CA LEU A 69 15.74 -9.76 5.98
C LEU A 69 16.10 -8.29 5.72
N LYS A 70 17.32 -7.85 6.02
CA LYS A 70 17.78 -6.49 5.71
C LYS A 70 17.84 -6.22 4.21
N SER A 71 18.36 -7.16 3.42
CA SER A 71 18.40 -7.04 1.96
C SER A 71 16.98 -6.98 1.39
N ALA A 72 16.10 -7.89 1.84
CA ALA A 72 14.69 -7.87 1.47
C ALA A 72 14.01 -6.54 1.87
N GLY A 73 14.34 -5.99 3.04
CA GLY A 73 13.81 -4.71 3.51
C GLY A 73 14.16 -3.54 2.58
N ILE A 74 15.39 -3.49 2.04
CA ILE A 74 15.78 -2.48 1.03
C ILE A 74 14.99 -2.69 -0.26
N THR A 75 14.88 -3.92 -0.75
CA THR A 75 14.12 -4.23 -1.98
C THR A 75 12.65 -3.82 -1.85
N PHE A 76 12.01 -4.19 -0.74
CA PHE A 76 10.62 -3.80 -0.48
C PHE A 76 10.47 -2.29 -0.27
N GLY A 77 11.44 -1.64 0.37
CA GLY A 77 11.50 -0.18 0.45
C GLY A 77 11.49 0.48 -0.93
N VAL A 78 12.29 -0.01 -1.88
CA VAL A 78 12.32 0.50 -3.27
C VAL A 78 10.99 0.28 -3.98
N ILE A 79 10.40 -0.91 -3.86
CA ILE A 79 9.08 -1.19 -4.45
C ILE A 79 8.03 -0.20 -3.91
N GLN A 80 8.04 0.05 -2.60
CA GLN A 80 7.09 0.97 -1.97
C GLN A 80 7.32 2.43 -2.36
N VAL A 81 8.58 2.84 -2.62
CA VAL A 81 8.88 4.16 -3.19
C VAL A 81 8.22 4.33 -4.56
N LEU A 82 8.21 3.30 -5.41
CA LEU A 82 7.58 3.38 -6.73
C LEU A 82 6.05 3.61 -6.62
N PHE A 83 5.37 2.86 -5.75
CA PHE A 83 3.95 3.06 -5.49
C PHE A 83 3.65 4.44 -4.89
N LEU A 84 4.45 4.86 -3.91
CA LEU A 84 4.30 6.16 -3.26
C LEU A 84 4.51 7.31 -4.25
N ALA A 85 5.53 7.23 -5.12
CA ALA A 85 5.81 8.23 -6.13
C ALA A 85 4.65 8.37 -7.13
N LEU A 86 4.09 7.25 -7.59
CA LEU A 86 2.92 7.25 -8.47
C LEU A 86 1.69 7.89 -7.80
N ASN A 87 1.46 7.57 -6.53
CA ASN A 87 0.34 8.15 -5.79
C ASN A 87 0.50 9.66 -5.58
N ILE A 88 1.69 10.11 -5.17
CA ILE A 88 2.03 11.53 -5.04
C ILE A 88 1.88 12.25 -6.38
N PHE A 89 2.31 11.63 -7.49
CA PHE A 89 2.14 12.20 -8.82
C PHE A 89 0.67 12.45 -9.15
N HIS A 90 -0.22 11.46 -8.93
CA HIS A 90 -1.65 11.61 -9.21
C HIS A 90 -2.34 12.63 -8.31
N LEU A 91 -1.91 12.79 -7.05
CA LEU A 91 -2.34 13.90 -6.21
C LEU A 91 -1.86 15.26 -6.75
N ALA A 92 -0.60 15.35 -7.17
CA ALA A 92 0.00 16.59 -7.65
C ALA A 92 -0.64 17.11 -8.95
N VAL A 93 -1.02 16.21 -9.87
CA VAL A 93 -1.69 16.59 -11.14
C VAL A 93 -3.21 16.69 -11.00
N GLY A 94 -3.77 16.42 -9.81
CA GLY A 94 -5.20 16.56 -9.53
C GLY A 94 -6.10 15.41 -10.01
N ASN A 95 -5.52 14.26 -10.39
CA ASN A 95 -6.31 13.06 -10.72
C ASN A 95 -6.93 12.41 -9.49
N ILE A 96 -6.28 12.57 -8.34
CA ILE A 96 -6.80 12.17 -7.02
C ILE A 96 -7.02 13.45 -6.21
N PRO A 97 -8.19 13.65 -5.59
CA PRO A 97 -8.45 14.80 -4.73
C PRO A 97 -7.52 14.82 -3.52
N SER A 98 -6.97 15.98 -3.17
CA SER A 98 -6.15 16.17 -1.96
C SER A 98 -7.02 16.29 -0.69
N THR A 99 -7.95 15.35 -0.49
CA THR A 99 -8.81 15.28 0.71
C THR A 99 -8.05 14.68 1.88
N ALA A 100 -8.63 14.82 3.08
CA ALA A 100 -8.06 14.24 4.29
C ALA A 100 -7.93 12.70 4.19
N GLU A 101 -8.86 12.00 3.54
CA GLU A 101 -8.74 10.54 3.36
C GLU A 101 -7.56 10.16 2.46
N ASN A 102 -7.41 10.84 1.32
CA ASN A 102 -6.35 10.51 0.36
C ASN A 102 -4.95 10.88 0.91
N ILE A 103 -4.82 12.05 1.55
CA ILE A 103 -3.58 12.42 2.24
C ILE A 103 -3.31 11.46 3.42
N GLY A 104 -4.37 11.06 4.13
CA GLY A 104 -4.33 10.07 5.20
C GLY A 104 -3.88 8.69 4.75
N GLY A 105 -4.00 8.35 3.46
CA GLY A 105 -3.37 7.17 2.86
C GLY A 105 -1.88 7.35 2.56
N VAL A 106 -1.48 8.52 2.06
CA VAL A 106 -0.09 8.80 1.64
C VAL A 106 0.87 8.92 2.81
N VAL A 107 0.47 9.63 3.88
CA VAL A 107 1.36 9.91 5.01
C VAL A 107 1.83 8.62 5.71
N PRO A 108 0.95 7.67 6.08
CA PRO A 108 1.38 6.39 6.63
C PRO A 108 2.22 5.58 5.65
N ALA A 109 1.89 5.56 4.36
CA ALA A 109 2.67 4.88 3.34
C ALA A 109 4.10 5.44 3.25
N ALA A 110 4.25 6.77 3.28
CA ALA A 110 5.56 7.44 3.27
C ALA A 110 6.39 7.10 4.51
N ILE A 111 5.77 7.12 5.70
CA ILE A 111 6.43 6.76 6.96
C ILE A 111 6.89 5.30 6.92
N LEU A 112 6.02 4.36 6.56
CA LEU A 112 6.36 2.94 6.49
C LEU A 112 7.45 2.67 5.45
N THR A 113 7.40 3.34 4.30
CA THR A 113 8.42 3.27 3.26
C THR A 113 9.78 3.76 3.76
N ALA A 114 9.84 4.90 4.44
CA ALA A 114 11.08 5.40 5.03
C ALA A 114 11.63 4.44 6.09
N LEU A 115 10.75 3.83 6.89
CA LEU A 115 11.14 2.86 7.92
C LEU A 115 11.78 1.61 7.34
N PHE A 116 11.43 1.16 6.13
CA PHE A 116 12.14 0.07 5.46
C PHE A 116 13.63 0.37 5.30
N PHE A 117 13.99 1.56 4.83
CA PHE A 117 15.39 1.95 4.68
C PHE A 117 16.09 2.17 6.02
N VAL A 118 15.42 2.83 6.98
CA VAL A 118 16.02 3.12 8.29
C VAL A 118 16.26 1.82 9.08
N LYS A 119 15.37 0.83 8.99
CA LYS A 119 15.46 -0.43 9.75
C LYS A 119 16.22 -1.54 9.02
N SER A 120 16.62 -1.32 7.77
CA SER A 120 17.47 -2.24 7.01
C SER A 120 18.96 -1.90 7.05
N ARG A 121 19.35 -0.86 7.81
CA ARG A 121 20.75 -0.53 8.12
C ARG A 121 21.30 -1.39 9.28
#